data_AF-A0A0F9KRE8-F1
#
_entry.id   AF-A0A0F9KRE8-F1
#
_cell.length_a   1.000
_cell.length_b   1.000
_cell.length_c   1.000
_cell.angle_alpha   90.00
_cell.angle_beta   90.00
_cell.angle_gamma   90.00
#
_symmetry.space_group_name_H-M   'P 1'
#
loop_
_entity.id
_entity.type
_entity.pdbx_description
1 polymer ?
#
loop_
_entity_poly.entity_id
_entity_poly.type
_entity_poly.pdbx_seq_one_letter_code
_entity_poly.pdbx_strand_id
1 'polypeptide(L)'
;MKQVRFVFFKAKFEWRNVLPGRKIRLIDDGISLWTGLFNWFTPGYSHVEVWIHEDPDWDYWVTLGDSIYGKSQHQFRGICYTSTMRGDDNGTVSRPASTVFKYPKRWEYIEFEVTDESFEHALVWADERVFHNKGYSKRDLLRFAMPLWLLKGLKIADPDREICSEHGEGWAIRLWSAAFSVGWFQPLLNYIFIRSPRRLWRDLVRRHHVPTYSLTTGLMVRDEKGKKVK
;
A
#
# COMPACT_ATOMS: atom_id res chain seq x y z
N MET A 1 -0.33 3.89 22.80
CA MET A 1 0.30 4.18 21.50
C MET A 1 0.34 2.88 20.72
N LYS A 2 -0.19 2.89 19.49
CA LYS A 2 -0.24 1.73 18.60
C LYS A 2 0.71 1.93 17.43
N GLN A 3 1.25 0.83 16.89
CA GLN A 3 2.07 0.85 15.69
C GLN A 3 1.24 0.45 14.47
N VAL A 4 1.29 1.28 13.43
CA VAL A 4 0.66 1.00 12.13
C VAL A 4 1.71 1.05 11.04
N ARG A 5 1.75 0.00 10.21
CA ARG A 5 2.72 -0.11 9.12
C ARG A 5 2.05 0.02 7.78
N PHE A 6 2.57 0.88 6.92
CA PHE A 6 2.21 0.88 5.51
C PHE A 6 3.25 0.06 4.75
N VAL A 7 2.83 -1.06 4.18
CA VAL A 7 3.71 -2.03 3.53
C VAL A 7 3.51 -1.96 2.03
N PHE A 8 4.59 -1.69 1.30
CA PHE A 8 4.59 -1.44 -0.13
C PHE A 8 5.26 -2.58 -0.90
N PHE A 9 4.54 -3.12 -1.88
CA PHE A 9 5.04 -4.21 -2.71
C PHE A 9 5.83 -3.69 -3.89
N LYS A 10 7.10 -4.08 -3.98
CA LYS A 10 7.98 -3.83 -5.12
C LYS A 10 7.53 -4.64 -6.33
N ALA A 11 7.10 -3.95 -7.37
CA ALA A 11 6.90 -4.51 -8.69
C ALA A 11 8.23 -5.09 -9.20
N LYS A 12 8.14 -6.21 -9.92
CA LYS A 12 9.25 -6.64 -10.78
C LYS A 12 9.20 -5.75 -12.02
N PHE A 13 9.75 -4.55 -11.93
CA PHE A 13 10.01 -3.77 -13.13
C PHE A 13 11.26 -4.37 -13.79
N GLU A 14 11.06 -5.36 -14.64
CA GLU A 14 12.12 -5.85 -15.52
C GLU A 14 12.01 -5.06 -16.82
N TRP A 15 12.97 -4.21 -17.11
CA TRP A 15 13.06 -3.49 -18.41
C TRP A 15 13.03 -4.47 -19.60
N ARG A 16 13.47 -5.70 -19.38
CA ARG A 16 13.35 -6.84 -20.30
C ARG A 16 11.89 -7.21 -20.65
N ASN A 17 10.89 -6.81 -19.85
CA ASN A 17 9.48 -7.02 -20.15
C ASN A 17 8.95 -6.11 -21.28
N VAL A 18 9.72 -5.10 -21.69
CA VAL A 18 9.40 -4.22 -22.83
C VAL A 18 10.00 -4.77 -24.14
N LEU A 19 10.77 -5.86 -24.08
CA LEU A 19 11.35 -6.50 -25.27
C LEU A 19 10.31 -7.34 -26.02
N PRO A 20 10.44 -7.47 -27.36
CA PRO A 20 9.51 -8.22 -28.18
C PRO A 20 9.58 -9.71 -27.83
N GLY A 21 8.45 -10.34 -27.50
CA GLY A 21 8.38 -11.81 -27.35
C GLY A 21 7.46 -12.36 -26.26
N ARG A 22 6.87 -11.52 -25.39
CA ARG A 22 5.90 -11.96 -24.38
C ARG A 22 4.48 -11.50 -24.71
N LYS A 23 3.46 -12.27 -24.28
CA LYS A 23 2.06 -11.82 -24.21
C LYS A 23 1.98 -10.61 -23.28
N ILE A 24 1.95 -9.42 -23.87
CA ILE A 24 1.79 -8.13 -23.20
C ILE A 24 0.52 -8.20 -22.33
N ARG A 25 0.65 -8.02 -21.02
CA ARG A 25 -0.50 -7.80 -20.15
C ARG A 25 -0.74 -6.29 -20.13
N LEU A 26 -1.33 -5.79 -21.22
CA LEU A 26 -1.50 -4.37 -21.57
C LEU A 26 -1.83 -3.45 -20.38
N ILE A 27 -2.67 -3.92 -19.46
CA ILE A 27 -3.11 -3.16 -18.30
C ILE A 27 -2.02 -3.10 -17.21
N ASP A 28 -1.44 -4.23 -16.81
CA ASP A 28 -0.42 -4.29 -15.75
C ASP A 28 0.89 -3.61 -16.20
N ASP A 29 1.31 -3.90 -17.43
CA ASP A 29 2.50 -3.32 -18.05
C ASP A 29 2.30 -1.82 -18.32
N GLY A 30 1.09 -1.44 -18.76
CA GLY A 30 0.70 -0.04 -18.97
C GLY A 30 0.68 0.77 -17.67
N ILE A 31 0.10 0.23 -16.59
CA ILE A 31 0.11 0.89 -15.26
C ILE A 31 1.53 1.00 -14.72
N SER A 32 2.35 -0.04 -14.86
CA SER A 32 3.74 0.00 -14.37
C SER A 32 4.62 0.96 -15.17
N LEU A 33 4.44 1.04 -16.49
CA LEU A 33 5.13 1.98 -17.37
C LEU A 33 4.69 3.42 -17.09
N TRP A 34 3.37 3.65 -17.03
CA TRP A 34 2.79 4.96 -16.78
C TRP A 34 3.13 5.50 -15.39
N THR A 35 2.95 4.71 -14.33
CA THR A 35 3.37 5.10 -12.98
C THR A 35 4.88 5.26 -12.85
N GLY A 36 5.65 4.55 -13.68
CA GLY A 36 7.10 4.71 -13.82
C GLY A 36 7.50 6.04 -14.45
N LEU A 37 6.85 6.45 -15.54
CA LEU A 37 7.11 7.70 -16.25
C LEU A 37 6.91 8.93 -15.35
N PHE A 38 5.86 8.94 -14.52
CA PHE A 38 5.58 10.08 -13.62
C PHE A 38 6.26 10.00 -12.24
N ASN A 39 6.87 8.86 -11.88
CA ASN A 39 7.49 8.69 -10.57
C ASN A 39 8.88 8.03 -10.64
N TRP A 40 9.70 8.44 -11.60
CA TRP A 40 11.03 7.86 -11.90
C TRP A 40 11.97 7.79 -10.67
N PHE A 41 11.84 8.73 -9.73
CA PHE A 41 12.67 8.81 -8.52
C PHE A 41 12.08 8.10 -7.30
N THR A 42 10.96 7.40 -7.46
CA THR A 42 10.33 6.63 -6.37
C THR A 42 10.56 5.13 -6.60
N PRO A 43 10.55 4.31 -5.53
CA PRO A 43 10.64 2.86 -5.69
C PRO A 43 9.50 2.35 -6.56
N GLY A 44 9.75 1.24 -7.26
CA GLY A 44 8.78 0.61 -8.16
C GLY A 44 7.59 -0.04 -7.45
N TYR A 45 6.88 0.65 -6.56
CA TYR A 45 5.75 0.08 -5.84
C TYR A 45 4.54 -0.09 -6.75
N SER A 46 3.86 -1.23 -6.59
CA SER A 46 2.67 -1.60 -7.36
C SER A 46 1.46 -1.92 -6.49
N HIS A 47 1.67 -2.08 -5.18
CA HIS A 47 0.59 -2.40 -4.24
C HIS A 47 0.96 -1.88 -2.86
N VAL A 48 -0.06 -1.62 -2.05
CA VAL A 48 0.10 -1.23 -0.64
C VAL A 48 -0.90 -2.00 0.22
N GLU A 49 -0.45 -2.37 1.41
CA GLU A 49 -1.23 -2.97 2.49
C GLU A 49 -1.03 -2.10 3.74
N VAL A 50 -2.05 -1.97 4.57
CA VAL A 50 -1.91 -1.45 5.92
C VAL A 50 -1.87 -2.63 6.87
N TRP A 51 -0.75 -2.78 7.57
CA TRP A 51 -0.48 -3.89 8.46
C TRP A 51 -0.54 -3.41 9.90
N ILE A 52 -1.46 -4.01 10.66
CA ILE A 52 -1.62 -3.79 12.09
C ILE A 52 -1.13 -5.02 12.85
N HIS A 53 -0.46 -4.78 13.96
CA HIS A 53 -0.02 -5.82 14.87
C HIS A 53 -0.75 -5.63 16.21
N GLU A 54 -1.44 -6.67 16.66
CA GLU A 54 -2.33 -6.59 17.83
C GLU A 54 -1.56 -6.49 19.15
N ASP A 55 -0.33 -7.01 19.21
CA ASP A 55 0.48 -7.07 20.42
C ASP A 55 1.86 -6.40 20.22
N PRO A 56 2.13 -5.25 20.84
CA PRO A 56 3.41 -4.54 20.70
C PRO A 56 4.58 -5.26 21.38
N ASP A 57 4.32 -6.22 22.29
CA ASP A 57 5.37 -6.91 23.06
C ASP A 57 5.91 -8.16 22.36
N TRP A 58 5.33 -8.54 21.21
CA TRP A 58 5.77 -9.70 20.45
C TRP A 58 6.63 -9.30 19.25
N ASP A 59 7.70 -10.06 19.04
CA ASP A 59 8.49 -9.97 17.83
C ASP A 59 7.60 -10.32 16.62
N TYR A 60 7.56 -9.46 15.61
CA TYR A 60 6.60 -9.56 14.49
C TYR A 60 6.91 -10.72 13.54
N TRP A 61 8.04 -11.40 13.75
CA TRP A 61 8.40 -12.70 13.21
C TRP A 61 8.52 -13.72 14.33
N VAL A 62 7.83 -14.85 14.19
CA VAL A 62 8.18 -16.04 14.97
C VAL A 62 9.11 -16.89 14.12
N THR A 63 10.33 -17.11 14.60
CA THR A 63 11.15 -18.23 14.12
C THR A 63 10.51 -19.49 14.67
N LEU A 64 9.72 -20.18 13.86
CA LEU A 64 9.32 -21.54 14.22
C LEU A 64 10.60 -22.37 14.25
N GLY A 65 10.91 -22.92 15.43
CA GLY A 65 12.13 -23.66 15.73
C GLY A 65 12.45 -24.69 14.66
N ASP A 66 13.75 -24.99 14.54
CA ASP A 66 14.37 -25.83 13.52
C ASP A 66 13.42 -26.91 13.01
N SER A 67 12.81 -26.65 11.85
CA SER A 67 12.15 -27.73 11.13
C SER A 67 13.22 -28.79 10.86
N ILE A 68 12.82 -30.06 10.91
CA ILE A 68 13.65 -31.25 10.63
C ILE A 68 14.39 -31.17 9.27
N TYR A 69 14.12 -30.12 8.46
CA TYR A 69 14.69 -29.81 7.15
C TYR A 69 15.50 -28.49 7.08
N GLY A 70 15.87 -27.86 8.21
CA GLY A 70 16.86 -26.77 8.24
C GLY A 70 16.42 -25.45 7.60
N LYS A 71 15.12 -25.18 7.48
CA LYS A 71 14.60 -23.86 7.09
C LYS A 71 13.77 -23.29 8.22
N SER A 72 14.23 -22.20 8.81
CA SER A 72 13.43 -21.33 9.67
C SER A 72 12.26 -20.79 8.86
N GLN A 73 11.03 -21.09 9.30
CA GLN A 73 9.84 -20.45 8.76
C GLN A 73 9.53 -19.23 9.62
N HIS A 74 9.73 -18.05 9.05
CA HIS A 74 9.23 -16.81 9.65
C HIS A 74 7.71 -16.75 9.43
N GLN A 75 6.94 -16.76 10.53
CA GLN A 75 5.53 -16.42 10.47
C GLN A 75 5.32 -14.95 10.82
N PHE A 76 4.79 -14.20 9.85
CA PHE A 76 4.35 -12.83 10.06
C PHE A 76 2.98 -12.83 10.75
N ARG A 77 2.87 -12.07 11.83
CA ARG A 77 1.66 -11.97 12.64
C ARG A 77 0.89 -10.67 12.39
N GLY A 78 -0.38 -10.63 12.80
CA GLY A 78 -1.26 -9.48 12.63
C GLY A 78 -2.10 -9.54 11.35
N ILE A 79 -2.77 -8.44 11.05
CA ILE A 79 -3.78 -8.34 9.99
C ILE A 79 -3.36 -7.27 8.98
N CYS A 80 -3.50 -7.58 7.70
CA CYS A 80 -3.29 -6.66 6.59
C CYS A 80 -4.63 -6.27 5.97
N TYR A 81 -4.82 -4.96 5.78
CA TYR A 81 -5.94 -4.36 5.10
C TYR A 81 -5.51 -3.80 3.75
N THR A 82 -6.29 -4.07 2.71
CA THR A 82 -6.06 -3.50 1.38
C THR A 82 -7.32 -3.52 0.54
N SER A 83 -7.19 -2.95 -0.65
CA SER A 83 -8.09 -3.21 -1.76
C SER A 83 -7.32 -3.90 -2.89
N THR A 84 -7.79 -5.05 -3.36
CA THR A 84 -7.08 -5.89 -4.33
C THR A 84 -8.01 -6.59 -5.32
N MET A 85 -7.47 -6.97 -6.48
CA MET A 85 -8.16 -7.78 -7.48
C MET A 85 -7.46 -9.14 -7.67
N ARG A 86 -6.74 -9.61 -6.64
CA ARG A 86 -5.83 -10.75 -6.75
C ARG A 86 -6.41 -12.00 -6.10
N GLY A 87 -6.53 -13.05 -6.91
CA GLY A 87 -7.01 -14.35 -6.45
C GLY A 87 -8.52 -14.34 -6.25
N ASP A 88 -8.97 -15.11 -5.26
CA ASP A 88 -10.39 -15.17 -4.87
C ASP A 88 -10.82 -13.92 -4.07
N ASP A 89 -9.83 -13.15 -3.59
CA ASP A 89 -10.03 -11.90 -2.89
C ASP A 89 -10.20 -10.77 -3.91
N ASN A 90 -11.46 -10.43 -4.22
CA ASN A 90 -11.79 -9.28 -5.06
C ASN A 90 -12.48 -8.20 -4.24
N GLY A 91 -11.70 -7.16 -3.96
CA GLY A 91 -12.12 -5.88 -3.44
C GLY A 91 -11.41 -5.50 -2.13
N THR A 92 -12.09 -4.83 -1.20
CA THR A 92 -11.51 -4.44 0.10
C THR A 92 -11.56 -5.62 1.05
N VAL A 93 -10.40 -6.01 1.58
CA VAL A 93 -10.25 -7.24 2.36
C VAL A 93 -9.30 -7.02 3.53
N SER A 94 -9.53 -7.79 4.60
CA SER A 94 -8.60 -7.98 5.71
C SER A 94 -8.13 -9.44 5.75
N ARG A 95 -6.82 -9.67 5.92
CA ARG A 95 -6.22 -11.00 5.88
C ARG A 95 -5.07 -11.14 6.86
N PRO A 96 -4.78 -12.35 7.38
CA PRO A 96 -3.59 -12.56 8.20
C PRO A 96 -2.31 -12.23 7.43
N ALA A 97 -1.38 -11.52 8.07
CA ALA A 97 -0.11 -11.10 7.48
C ALA A 97 0.70 -12.27 6.88
N SER A 98 0.64 -13.44 7.52
CA SER A 98 1.24 -14.69 7.04
C SER A 98 0.79 -15.09 5.63
N THR A 99 -0.45 -14.76 5.26
CA THR A 99 -1.00 -15.06 3.92
C THR A 99 -0.56 -14.05 2.86
N VAL A 100 -0.30 -12.80 3.26
CA VAL A 100 0.06 -11.69 2.38
C VAL A 100 1.57 -11.66 2.11
N PHE A 101 2.39 -11.89 3.14
CA PHE A 101 3.85 -11.74 3.08
C PHE A 101 4.59 -13.00 2.67
N LYS A 102 4.07 -13.74 1.67
CA LYS A 102 4.73 -14.93 1.09
C LYS A 102 6.09 -14.64 0.45
N TYR A 103 6.35 -13.39 0.08
CA TYR A 103 7.59 -12.95 -0.58
C TYR A 103 8.19 -11.72 0.12
N PRO A 104 8.67 -11.85 1.36
CA PRO A 104 9.04 -10.69 2.19
C PRO A 104 10.13 -9.81 1.57
N LYS A 105 11.02 -10.37 0.73
CA LYS A 105 12.07 -9.62 0.03
C LYS A 105 11.54 -8.55 -0.93
N ARG A 106 10.26 -8.68 -1.31
CA ARG A 106 9.56 -7.77 -2.21
C ARG A 106 8.75 -6.72 -1.48
N TRP A 107 8.77 -6.68 -0.15
CA TRP A 107 8.03 -5.71 0.63
C TRP A 107 9.01 -4.77 1.35
N GLU A 108 8.66 -3.49 1.33
CA GLU A 108 9.28 -2.45 2.14
C GLU A 108 8.16 -1.81 2.96
N TYR A 109 8.44 -1.33 4.16
CA TYR A 109 7.42 -0.71 5.00
C TYR A 109 7.90 0.61 5.61
N ILE A 110 6.96 1.48 5.91
CA ILE A 110 7.13 2.60 6.82
C ILE A 110 6.24 2.35 8.03
N GLU A 111 6.66 2.85 9.18
CA GLU A 111 5.99 2.62 10.46
C GLU A 111 5.63 3.94 11.11
N PHE A 112 4.44 3.98 11.71
CA PHE A 112 3.93 5.12 12.43
C PHE A 112 3.51 4.69 13.82
N GLU A 113 3.86 5.50 14.81
CA GLU A 113 3.22 5.47 16.12
C GLU A 113 2.02 6.40 16.11
N VAL A 114 0.87 5.89 16.55
CA VAL A 114 -0.39 6.62 16.57
C VAL A 114 -1.05 6.50 17.93
N THR A 115 -1.91 7.47 18.25
CA THR A 115 -2.75 7.41 19.45
C THR A 115 -3.75 6.27 19.31
N ASP A 116 -4.20 5.75 20.44
CA ASP A 116 -5.17 4.66 20.46
C ASP A 116 -6.50 5.13 19.84
N GLU A 117 -6.93 6.36 20.09
CA GLU A 117 -8.13 6.95 19.46
C GLU A 117 -8.04 7.02 17.92
N SER A 118 -6.93 7.54 17.37
CA SER A 118 -6.71 7.57 15.92
C SER A 118 -6.72 6.18 15.30
N PHE A 119 -6.14 5.21 16.01
CA PHE A 119 -6.10 3.82 15.58
C PHE A 119 -7.50 3.23 15.51
N GLU A 120 -8.31 3.35 16.57
CA GLU A 120 -9.68 2.82 16.60
C GLU A 120 -10.56 3.45 15.52
N HIS A 121 -10.48 4.78 15.31
CA HIS A 121 -11.23 5.45 14.24
C HIS A 121 -10.84 4.95 12.84
N ALA A 122 -9.54 4.71 12.61
CA ALA A 122 -9.08 4.18 11.33
C ALA A 122 -9.48 2.71 11.14
N LEU A 123 -9.47 1.92 12.20
CA LEU A 123 -9.86 0.52 12.19
C LEU A 123 -11.36 0.36 11.89
N VAL A 124 -12.24 1.07 12.60
CA VAL A 124 -13.69 1.06 12.35
C VAL A 124 -14.01 1.42 10.90
N TRP A 125 -13.34 2.45 10.36
CA TRP A 125 -13.49 2.82 8.96
C TRP A 125 -13.01 1.71 8.01
N ALA A 126 -11.88 1.06 8.29
CA ALA A 126 -11.36 0.00 7.44
C ALA A 126 -12.29 -1.22 7.45
N ASP A 127 -12.81 -1.60 8.61
CA ASP A 127 -13.77 -2.69 8.77
C ASP A 127 -15.08 -2.42 8.03
N GLU A 128 -15.60 -1.19 8.08
CA GLU A 128 -16.75 -0.76 7.29
C GLU A 128 -16.49 -0.96 5.78
N ARG A 129 -15.30 -0.58 5.30
CA ARG A 129 -14.92 -0.75 3.89
C ARG A 129 -14.81 -2.21 3.50
N VAL A 130 -14.23 -3.05 4.36
CA VAL A 130 -14.15 -4.50 4.14
C VAL A 130 -15.55 -5.12 4.11
N PHE A 131 -16.40 -4.78 5.08
CA PHE A 131 -17.77 -5.27 5.18
C PHE A 131 -18.60 -4.96 3.93
N HIS A 132 -18.47 -3.75 3.38
CA HIS A 132 -19.19 -3.34 2.16
C HIS A 132 -18.47 -3.69 0.86
N ASN A 133 -17.33 -4.40 0.91
CA ASN A 133 -16.50 -4.74 -0.23
C ASN A 133 -16.32 -3.59 -1.25
N LYS A 134 -15.92 -2.42 -0.75
CA LYS A 134 -15.67 -1.19 -1.50
C LYS A 134 -14.40 -1.24 -2.36
N GLY A 135 -13.99 -2.41 -2.86
CA GLY A 135 -12.83 -2.50 -3.71
C GLY A 135 -13.11 -2.29 -5.19
N TYR A 136 -12.04 -2.21 -5.96
CA TYR A 136 -12.06 -1.71 -7.33
C TYR A 136 -12.22 -2.82 -8.38
N SER A 137 -12.80 -2.48 -9.53
CA SER A 137 -12.90 -3.35 -10.71
C SER A 137 -11.80 -3.05 -11.73
N LYS A 138 -11.70 -3.86 -12.80
CA LYS A 138 -10.74 -3.61 -13.90
C LYS A 138 -10.97 -2.25 -14.56
N ARG A 139 -12.19 -1.73 -14.54
CA ARG A 139 -12.52 -0.39 -15.09
C ARG A 139 -11.98 0.72 -14.19
N ASP A 140 -11.99 0.52 -12.88
CA ASP A 140 -11.47 1.46 -11.90
C ASP A 140 -9.94 1.56 -11.94
N LEU A 141 -9.23 0.58 -12.52
CA LEU A 141 -7.80 0.68 -12.81
C LEU A 141 -7.45 1.87 -13.72
N LEU A 142 -8.42 2.37 -14.49
CA LEU A 142 -8.21 3.58 -15.29
C LEU A 142 -7.93 4.81 -14.41
N ARG A 143 -8.24 4.79 -13.11
CA ARG A 143 -7.84 5.82 -12.13
C ARG A 143 -6.33 5.93 -11.92
N PHE A 144 -5.56 4.88 -12.26
CA PHE A 144 -4.11 4.97 -12.31
C PHE A 144 -3.60 5.77 -13.52
N ALA A 145 -4.41 5.93 -14.56
CA ALA A 145 -3.99 6.47 -15.86
C ALA A 145 -4.69 7.79 -16.24
N MET A 146 -5.89 8.03 -15.71
CA MET A 146 -6.72 9.16 -16.13
C MET A 146 -7.11 10.06 -14.94
N PRO A 147 -7.12 11.39 -15.13
CA PRO A 147 -7.64 12.31 -14.12
C PRO A 147 -9.09 12.01 -13.75
N LEU A 148 -9.46 12.24 -12.47
CA LEU A 148 -10.80 11.91 -11.97
C LEU A 148 -11.92 12.67 -12.70
N TRP A 149 -11.68 13.89 -13.19
CA TRP A 149 -12.69 14.66 -13.92
C TRP A 149 -13.09 14.02 -15.25
N LEU A 150 -12.12 13.42 -15.96
CA LEU A 150 -12.36 12.71 -17.20
C LEU A 150 -13.15 11.42 -16.93
N LEU A 151 -12.79 10.69 -15.87
CA LEU A 151 -13.49 9.49 -15.43
C LEU A 151 -14.93 9.76 -14.96
N LYS A 152 -15.14 10.87 -14.25
CA LYS A 152 -16.48 11.35 -13.84
C LYS A 152 -17.35 11.67 -15.04
N GLY A 153 -16.80 12.35 -16.05
CA GLY A 153 -17.51 12.63 -17.30
C GLY A 153 -17.98 11.36 -18.03
N LEU A 154 -17.23 10.27 -17.89
CA LEU A 154 -17.54 8.99 -18.53
C LEU A 154 -18.50 8.10 -17.70
N LYS A 155 -18.85 8.48 -16.46
CA LYS A 155 -19.63 7.65 -15.51
C LYS A 155 -19.03 6.25 -15.28
N ILE A 156 -17.71 6.10 -15.45
CA ILE A 156 -17.03 4.79 -15.44
C ILE A 156 -16.69 4.30 -14.02
N ALA A 157 -16.88 5.12 -12.99
CA ALA A 157 -16.42 4.84 -11.64
C ALA A 157 -17.53 5.01 -10.60
N ASP A 158 -17.78 3.95 -9.84
CA ASP A 158 -18.46 4.03 -8.54
C ASP A 158 -17.52 4.81 -7.60
N PRO A 159 -17.92 6.03 -7.15
CA PRO A 159 -17.04 6.90 -6.38
C PRO A 159 -16.62 6.28 -5.04
N ASP A 160 -17.34 5.28 -4.55
CA ASP A 160 -17.06 4.64 -3.27
C ASP A 160 -16.03 3.52 -3.37
N ARG A 161 -15.69 3.07 -4.58
CA ARG A 161 -14.67 2.04 -4.79
C ARG A 161 -13.28 2.62 -4.65
N GLU A 162 -12.38 1.85 -4.05
CA GLU A 162 -11.03 2.29 -3.72
C GLU A 162 -10.01 1.34 -4.35
N ILE A 163 -9.01 1.88 -5.06
CA ILE A 163 -7.78 1.13 -5.38
C ILE A 163 -6.89 1.00 -4.12
N CYS A 164 -5.91 0.10 -4.12
CA CYS A 164 -5.04 -0.12 -2.94
C CYS A 164 -4.46 1.18 -2.36
N SER A 165 -4.00 2.12 -3.19
CA SER A 165 -3.47 3.41 -2.73
C SER A 165 -4.54 4.36 -2.21
N GLU A 166 -5.77 4.30 -2.74
CA GLU A 166 -6.89 5.09 -2.20
C GLU A 166 -7.30 4.59 -0.82
N HIS A 167 -7.33 3.27 -0.65
CA HIS A 167 -7.58 2.66 0.64
C HIS A 167 -6.49 3.03 1.65
N GLY A 168 -5.22 2.99 1.24
CA GLY A 168 -4.10 3.48 2.04
C GLY A 168 -4.18 4.98 2.37
N GLU A 169 -4.58 5.83 1.41
CA GLU A 169 -4.85 7.26 1.67
C GLU A 169 -5.97 7.44 2.71
N GLY A 170 -7.02 6.63 2.64
CA GLY A 170 -8.11 6.60 3.61
C GLY A 170 -7.62 6.29 5.02
N TRP A 171 -6.80 5.25 5.18
CA TRP A 171 -6.11 4.95 6.46
C TRP A 171 -5.32 6.15 6.96
N ALA A 172 -4.41 6.66 6.14
CA ALA A 172 -3.55 7.79 6.44
C ALA A 172 -4.34 9.01 6.95
N ILE A 173 -5.41 9.38 6.23
CA ILE A 173 -6.26 10.51 6.62
C ILE A 173 -6.83 10.26 8.02
N ARG A 174 -7.35 9.08 8.32
CA ARG A 174 -8.04 8.80 9.59
C ARG A 174 -7.09 8.76 10.77
N LEU A 175 -5.90 8.19 10.57
CA LEU A 175 -4.84 8.17 11.57
C LEU A 175 -4.38 9.59 11.97
N TRP A 176 -4.47 10.58 11.07
CA TRP A 176 -4.02 11.96 11.32
C TRP A 176 -5.15 12.99 11.47
N SER A 177 -6.40 12.65 11.15
CA SER A 177 -7.55 13.56 11.27
C SER A 177 -7.90 13.86 12.72
N ALA A 178 -7.53 13.00 13.67
CA ALA A 178 -7.65 13.31 15.10
C ALA A 178 -6.58 14.32 15.58
N ALA A 179 -5.50 14.52 14.82
CA ALA A 179 -4.37 15.35 15.23
C ALA A 179 -4.32 16.73 14.55
N PHE A 180 -4.84 16.91 13.33
CA PHE A 180 -4.80 18.21 12.63
C PHE A 180 -6.00 18.45 11.71
N SER A 181 -6.56 19.66 11.79
CA SER A 181 -7.53 20.23 10.86
C SER A 181 -6.90 20.42 9.47
N VAL A 182 -7.10 19.43 8.59
CA VAL A 182 -6.52 19.43 7.23
C VAL A 182 -7.21 20.50 6.37
N GLY A 183 -6.50 21.61 6.15
CA GLY A 183 -6.96 22.77 5.41
C GLY A 183 -7.24 22.54 3.91
N TRP A 184 -7.95 23.52 3.33
CA TRP A 184 -8.57 23.64 2.00
C TRP A 184 -7.81 23.20 0.73
N PHE A 185 -6.58 22.69 0.78
CA PHE A 185 -5.79 22.34 -0.42
C PHE A 185 -5.99 20.90 -0.95
N GLN A 186 -6.68 20.03 -0.21
CA GLN A 186 -6.97 18.65 -0.59
C GLN A 186 -7.77 18.49 -1.92
N PRO A 187 -8.80 19.32 -2.23
CA PRO A 187 -9.67 19.08 -3.39
C PRO A 187 -8.97 19.23 -4.74
N LEU A 188 -8.04 20.19 -4.86
CA LEU A 188 -7.36 20.49 -6.13
C LEU A 188 -6.36 19.38 -6.50
N LEU A 189 -5.63 18.86 -5.51
CA LEU A 189 -4.68 17.75 -5.71
C LEU A 189 -5.40 16.41 -5.95
N ASN A 190 -6.63 16.26 -5.45
CA ASN A 190 -7.50 15.13 -5.79
C ASN A 190 -7.99 15.20 -7.24
N TYR A 191 -8.10 16.40 -7.83
CA TYR A 191 -8.67 16.58 -9.17
C TYR A 191 -7.69 16.24 -10.31
N ILE A 192 -6.38 16.38 -10.07
CA ILE A 192 -5.36 16.41 -11.14
C ILE A 192 -4.45 15.16 -11.14
N PHE A 193 -4.20 14.53 -9.99
CA PHE A 193 -3.08 13.61 -9.87
C PHE A 193 -3.47 12.13 -9.78
N ILE A 194 -2.73 11.31 -10.52
CA ILE A 194 -2.75 9.84 -10.48
C ILE A 194 -2.58 9.36 -9.03
N ARG A 195 -3.46 8.46 -8.59
CA ARG A 195 -3.35 7.78 -7.29
C ARG A 195 -2.58 6.49 -7.49
N SER A 196 -1.42 6.36 -6.84
CA SER A 196 -0.59 5.16 -6.94
C SER A 196 0.16 4.90 -5.64
N PRO A 197 0.53 3.63 -5.34
CA PRO A 197 1.32 3.29 -4.15
C PRO A 197 2.64 4.06 -4.06
N ARG A 198 3.25 4.39 -5.20
CA ARG A 198 4.48 5.19 -5.26
C ARG A 198 4.28 6.61 -4.75
N ARG A 199 3.20 7.24 -5.21
CA ARG A 199 2.81 8.58 -4.77
C ARG A 199 2.47 8.56 -3.29
N LEU A 200 1.63 7.62 -2.86
CA LEU A 200 1.27 7.48 -1.46
C LEU A 200 2.52 7.38 -0.59
N TRP A 201 3.42 6.42 -0.87
CA TRP A 201 4.69 6.30 -0.14
C TRP A 201 5.47 7.61 -0.08
N ARG A 202 5.64 8.29 -1.23
CA ARG A 202 6.40 9.55 -1.31
C ARG A 202 5.75 10.64 -0.47
N ASP A 203 4.43 10.76 -0.55
CA ASP A 203 3.67 11.78 0.16
C ASP A 203 3.73 11.51 1.67
N LEU A 204 3.65 10.24 2.10
CA LEU A 204 3.81 9.84 3.50
C LEU A 204 5.22 10.10 4.03
N VAL A 205 6.26 9.64 3.34
CA VAL A 205 7.65 9.86 3.74
C VAL A 205 7.97 11.36 3.82
N ARG A 206 7.54 12.16 2.84
CA ARG A 206 7.81 13.60 2.83
C ARG A 206 7.07 14.38 3.91
N ARG A 207 5.79 14.05 4.17
CA ARG A 207 5.01 14.76 5.20
C ARG A 207 5.45 14.41 6.61
N HIS A 208 5.81 13.15 6.84
CA HIS A 208 6.01 12.64 8.19
C HIS A 208 7.47 12.38 8.53
N HIS A 209 8.39 12.59 7.58
CA HIS A 209 9.83 12.37 7.76
C HIS A 209 10.13 10.98 8.34
N VAL A 210 9.48 9.94 7.79
CA VAL A 210 9.65 8.56 8.26
C VAL A 210 10.62 7.77 7.38
N PRO A 211 11.53 6.96 7.95
CA PRO A 211 12.40 6.08 7.19
C PRO A 211 11.61 4.89 6.60
N THR A 212 12.20 4.22 5.62
CA THR A 212 11.64 2.99 5.02
C THR A 212 12.52 1.80 5.34
N TYR A 213 11.91 0.69 5.72
CA TYR A 213 12.54 -0.53 6.17
C TYR A 213 12.27 -1.70 5.22
N SER A 214 13.18 -2.66 5.18
CA SER A 214 12.98 -3.93 4.48
C SER A 214 12.17 -4.88 5.36
N LEU A 215 11.06 -5.42 4.84
CA LEU A 215 10.25 -6.38 5.60
C LEU A 215 11.02 -7.67 5.94
N THR A 216 12.00 -8.06 5.12
CA THR A 216 12.76 -9.30 5.35
C THR A 216 13.78 -9.17 6.47
N THR A 217 14.38 -7.99 6.59
CA THR A 217 15.57 -7.81 7.43
C THR A 217 15.32 -6.86 8.58
N GLY A 218 14.22 -6.10 8.60
CA GLY A 218 13.98 -4.99 9.53
C GLY A 218 14.90 -3.79 9.33
N LEU A 219 16.01 -3.96 8.60
CA LEU A 219 16.97 -2.90 8.34
C LEU A 219 16.38 -1.76 7.51
N MET A 220 16.79 -0.54 7.86
CA MET A 220 16.49 0.67 7.11
C MET A 220 17.09 0.55 5.70
N VAL A 221 16.25 0.69 4.68
CA VAL A 221 16.66 0.73 3.27
C VAL A 221 16.60 2.12 2.68
N ARG A 222 15.85 3.04 3.31
CA ARG A 222 15.78 4.45 2.92
C ARG A 222 15.67 5.35 4.14
N ASP A 223 16.33 6.50 4.07
CA ASP A 223 16.25 7.54 5.09
C ASP A 223 14.90 8.28 5.05
N GLU A 224 14.70 9.19 5.99
CA GLU A 224 13.52 10.06 6.13
C GLU A 224 13.32 11.02 4.94
N LYS A 225 14.33 11.17 4.08
CA LYS A 225 14.27 11.95 2.84
C LYS A 225 13.94 11.06 1.64
N GLY A 226 13.71 9.75 1.86
CA GLY A 226 13.44 8.74 0.85
C GLY A 226 14.67 8.29 0.06
N LYS A 227 15.87 8.72 0.44
CA LYS A 227 17.13 8.34 -0.23
C LYS A 227 17.54 6.94 0.20
N LYS A 228 18.06 6.16 -0.74
CA LYS A 228 18.51 4.78 -0.48
C LYS A 228 19.72 4.81 0.45
N VAL A 229 19.68 4.01 1.51
CA VAL A 229 20.80 3.79 2.43
C VAL A 229 21.72 2.73 1.82
N LYS A 230 23.04 2.94 1.92
CA LYS A 230 24.05 2.02 1.38
C LYS A 230 24.24 0.82 2.27
#